data_AF-A0A9Q9K2D0-F1
#
_entry.id   AF-A0A9Q9K2D0-F1
#
_cell.length_a   1.000
_cell.length_b   1.000
_cell.length_c   1.000
_cell.angle_alpha   90.00
_cell.angle_beta   90.00
_cell.angle_gamma   90.00
#
_symmetry.space_group_name_H-M   'P 1'
#
loop_
_entity.id
_entity.type
_entity.pdbx_description
1 polymer ?
#
loop_
_entity_poly.entity_id
_entity_poly.type
_entity_poly.pdbx_seq_one_letter_code
_entity_poly.pdbx_strand_id
1 'polypeptide(L)'
;MKVKQKYELSKVVRALEKVLYEENDDTFLSVKDRFHSMTEHKYDDTTFYERFLKLVHKELFNILAELDFDDEAFSIIDEVNATLDDVRHETQKVYHYSVINEKGEHKHTTDRKGHIIGMLEWALEYIVGNIEVEE
;
A
#
# COMPACT_ATOMS: atom_id res chain seq x y z
N MET A 1 -17.90 8.29 7.56
CA MET A 1 -17.13 8.95 6.48
C MET A 1 -18.06 9.58 5.43
N LYS A 2 -17.75 10.79 4.90
CA LYS A 2 -18.60 11.44 3.86
C LYS A 2 -18.21 10.98 2.45
N VAL A 3 -19.09 11.23 1.48
CA VAL A 3 -18.94 10.79 0.06
C VAL A 3 -17.60 11.21 -0.55
N LYS A 4 -17.16 12.44 -0.30
CA LYS A 4 -15.87 12.92 -0.82
C LYS A 4 -14.70 12.08 -0.31
N GLN A 5 -14.64 11.78 1.00
CA GLN A 5 -13.57 10.96 1.57
C GLN A 5 -13.64 9.51 1.09
N LYS A 6 -14.85 8.93 0.95
CA LYS A 6 -15.05 7.61 0.32
C LYS A 6 -14.47 7.57 -1.10
N TYR A 7 -14.72 8.61 -1.90
CA TYR A 7 -14.20 8.72 -3.26
C TYR A 7 -12.67 8.89 -3.32
N GLU A 8 -12.08 9.67 -2.42
CA GLU A 8 -10.61 9.77 -2.37
C GLU A 8 -9.98 8.45 -1.90
N LEU A 9 -10.57 7.77 -0.93
CA LEU A 9 -10.13 6.45 -0.48
C LEU A 9 -10.21 5.42 -1.61
N SER A 10 -11.29 5.43 -2.40
CA SER A 10 -11.43 4.50 -3.54
C SER A 10 -10.35 4.69 -4.60
N LYS A 11 -9.87 5.91 -4.83
CA LYS A 11 -8.71 6.14 -5.70
C LYS A 11 -7.43 5.50 -5.15
N VAL A 12 -7.20 5.61 -3.85
CA VAL A 12 -6.02 5.00 -3.21
C VAL A 12 -6.09 3.48 -3.31
N VAL A 13 -7.24 2.88 -3.00
CA VAL A 13 -7.49 1.44 -3.11
C VAL A 13 -7.27 0.95 -4.54
N ARG A 14 -7.90 1.59 -5.54
CA ARG A 14 -7.72 1.24 -6.95
C ARG A 14 -6.26 1.38 -7.40
N ALA A 15 -5.52 2.37 -6.88
CA ALA A 15 -4.11 2.52 -7.19
C ALA A 15 -3.27 1.38 -6.59
N LEU A 16 -3.56 0.97 -5.34
CA LEU A 16 -2.94 -0.17 -4.68
C LEU A 16 -3.20 -1.46 -5.46
N GLU A 17 -4.46 -1.77 -5.75
CA GLU A 17 -4.85 -2.95 -6.54
C GLU A 17 -4.13 -2.98 -7.88
N LYS A 18 -4.13 -1.85 -8.59
CA LYS A 18 -3.47 -1.76 -9.89
C LYS A 18 -1.97 -2.02 -9.81
N VAL A 19 -1.27 -1.48 -8.81
CA VAL A 19 0.18 -1.63 -8.70
C VAL A 19 0.59 -3.01 -8.16
N LEU A 20 -0.22 -3.60 -7.27
CA LEU A 20 0.06 -4.90 -6.64
C LEU A 20 -0.34 -6.07 -7.54
N TYR A 21 -1.42 -5.94 -8.30
CA TYR A 21 -2.02 -7.04 -9.06
C TYR A 21 -2.00 -6.81 -10.59
N GLU A 22 -1.20 -5.87 -11.09
CA GLU A 22 -1.14 -5.51 -12.51
C GLU A 22 -0.80 -6.69 -13.46
N GLU A 23 -0.10 -7.73 -12.98
CA GLU A 23 0.20 -8.92 -13.79
C GLU A 23 -1.08 -9.69 -14.23
N ASN A 24 -2.22 -9.42 -13.59
CA ASN A 24 -3.52 -10.01 -13.92
C ASN A 24 -4.39 -9.12 -14.83
N ASP A 25 -3.90 -7.95 -15.25
CA ASP A 25 -4.62 -7.02 -16.11
C ASP A 25 -4.03 -7.05 -17.52
N ASP A 26 -4.85 -7.17 -18.57
CA ASP A 26 -4.48 -7.34 -20.00
C ASP A 26 -3.82 -6.07 -20.61
N THR A 27 -3.15 -5.27 -19.78
CA THR A 27 -2.60 -3.96 -20.13
C THR A 27 -1.22 -4.11 -20.79
N PHE A 28 -1.07 -3.52 -21.98
CA PHE A 28 0.14 -3.57 -22.80
C PHE A 28 1.42 -3.02 -22.12
N LEU A 29 1.29 -2.12 -21.13
CA LEU A 29 2.39 -1.54 -20.36
C LEU A 29 1.95 -1.34 -18.90
N SER A 30 2.69 -1.95 -17.96
CA SER A 30 2.41 -1.78 -16.53
C SER A 30 2.71 -0.34 -16.06
N VAL A 31 2.14 0.10 -14.94
CA VAL A 31 2.49 1.35 -14.22
C VAL A 31 4.00 1.37 -13.95
N LYS A 32 4.56 0.21 -13.59
CA LYS A 32 6.00 0.04 -13.39
C LYS A 32 6.79 0.28 -14.68
N ASP A 33 6.38 -0.29 -15.81
CA ASP A 33 7.04 -0.08 -17.11
C ASP A 33 6.96 1.37 -17.56
N ARG A 34 5.82 2.02 -17.33
CA ARG A 34 5.66 3.46 -17.58
C ARG A 34 6.60 4.29 -16.71
N PHE A 35 6.72 3.97 -15.43
CA PHE A 35 7.64 4.66 -14.52
C PHE A 35 9.09 4.53 -14.98
N HIS A 36 9.52 3.33 -15.35
CA HIS A 36 10.85 3.07 -15.87
C HIS A 36 11.12 3.82 -17.17
N SER A 37 10.17 3.79 -18.10
CA SER A 37 10.24 4.55 -19.35
C SER A 37 10.38 6.06 -19.11
N MET A 38 9.54 6.65 -18.24
CA MET A 38 9.57 8.08 -17.91
C MET A 38 10.84 8.51 -17.17
N THR A 39 11.50 7.57 -16.48
CA THR A 39 12.71 7.84 -15.71
C THR A 39 13.98 7.41 -16.44
N GLU A 40 13.88 7.06 -17.73
CA GLU A 40 14.98 6.56 -18.55
C GLU A 40 15.72 5.38 -17.88
N HIS A 41 14.98 4.53 -17.18
CA HIS A 41 15.49 3.38 -16.41
C HIS A 41 16.52 3.74 -15.33
N LYS A 42 16.53 4.99 -14.85
CA LYS A 42 17.46 5.45 -13.82
C LYS A 42 17.22 4.79 -12.46
N TYR A 43 16.00 4.31 -12.21
CA TYR A 43 15.59 3.77 -10.92
C TYR A 43 15.23 2.30 -11.06
N ASP A 44 15.50 1.53 -10.00
CA ASP A 44 15.13 0.13 -9.92
C ASP A 44 13.70 -0.05 -9.38
N ASP A 45 13.20 -1.30 -9.40
CA ASP A 45 11.89 -1.65 -8.87
C ASP A 45 11.75 -1.29 -7.39
N THR A 46 12.81 -1.45 -6.58
CA THR A 46 12.80 -1.07 -5.16
C THR A 46 12.47 0.42 -5.00
N THR A 47 13.14 1.28 -5.76
CA THR A 47 12.91 2.72 -5.74
C THR A 47 11.49 3.08 -6.20
N PHE A 48 10.95 2.35 -7.18
CA PHE A 48 9.56 2.51 -7.61
C PHE A 48 8.60 2.25 -6.43
N TYR A 49 8.72 1.11 -5.75
CA TYR A 49 7.85 0.77 -4.62
C TYR A 49 8.04 1.71 -3.42
N GLU A 50 9.25 2.20 -3.15
CA GLU A 50 9.48 3.22 -2.11
C GLU A 50 8.78 4.54 -2.42
N ARG A 51 8.76 4.96 -3.69
CA ARG A 51 8.02 6.15 -4.11
C ARG A 51 6.53 5.94 -4.05
N PHE A 52 6.06 4.75 -4.42
CA PHE A 52 4.65 4.41 -4.35
C PHE A 52 4.15 4.35 -2.89
N LEU A 53 4.91 3.75 -1.98
CA LEU A 53 4.66 3.77 -0.53
C LEU A 53 4.52 5.21 0.00
N LYS A 54 5.43 6.11 -0.39
CA LYS A 54 5.37 7.54 -0.01
C LYS A 54 4.10 8.22 -0.52
N LEU A 55 3.67 7.88 -1.73
CA LEU A 55 2.45 8.42 -2.33
C LEU A 55 1.21 7.94 -1.55
N VAL A 56 1.07 6.62 -1.35
CA VAL A 56 -0.05 6.02 -0.61
C VAL A 56 -0.14 6.60 0.80
N HIS A 57 0.96 6.62 1.54
CA HIS A 57 1.01 7.23 2.87
C HIS A 57 0.52 8.68 2.85
N LYS A 58 0.97 9.49 1.89
CA LYS A 58 0.56 10.90 1.80
C LYS A 58 -0.93 11.04 1.52
N GLU A 59 -1.48 10.25 0.60
CA GLU A 59 -2.90 10.33 0.26
C GLU A 59 -3.80 9.88 1.42
N LEU A 60 -3.42 8.81 2.14
CA LEU A 60 -4.13 8.40 3.35
C LEU A 60 -4.08 9.48 4.45
N PHE A 61 -2.93 10.15 4.62
CA PHE A 61 -2.81 11.27 5.57
C PHE A 61 -3.73 12.44 5.20
N ASN A 62 -3.86 12.77 3.91
CA ASN A 62 -4.79 13.80 3.45
C ASN A 62 -6.25 13.45 3.75
N ILE A 63 -6.62 12.17 3.60
CA ILE A 63 -7.97 11.68 3.94
C ILE A 63 -8.19 11.79 5.45
N LEU A 64 -7.25 11.32 6.28
CA LEU A 64 -7.31 11.42 7.74
C LEU A 64 -7.52 12.83 8.23
N ALA A 65 -6.82 13.80 7.65
CA ALA A 65 -6.94 15.21 8.01
C ALA A 65 -8.36 15.78 7.79
N GLU A 66 -9.20 15.12 6.99
CA GLU A 66 -10.59 15.50 6.75
C GLU A 66 -11.63 14.64 7.50
N LEU A 67 -11.20 13.61 8.24
CA LEU A 67 -12.08 12.73 9.01
C LEU A 67 -12.33 13.26 10.42
N ASP A 68 -13.54 13.00 10.92
CA ASP A 68 -13.88 13.26 12.32
C ASP A 68 -13.23 12.17 13.20
N PHE A 69 -12.65 12.54 14.35
CA PHE A 69 -11.94 11.59 15.23
C PHE A 69 -12.81 10.43 15.75
N ASP A 70 -14.12 10.64 15.86
CA ASP A 70 -15.08 9.64 16.30
C ASP A 70 -15.54 8.70 15.17
N ASP A 71 -15.08 8.92 13.93
CA ASP A 71 -15.37 8.05 12.79
C ASP A 71 -14.56 6.76 12.90
N GLU A 72 -15.21 5.60 12.82
CA GLU A 72 -14.52 4.29 12.84
C GLU A 72 -13.46 4.20 11.72
N ALA A 73 -13.72 4.82 10.56
CA ALA A 73 -12.77 4.91 9.46
C ALA A 73 -11.49 5.69 9.82
N PHE A 74 -11.57 6.64 10.77
CA PHE A 74 -10.39 7.37 11.24
C PHE A 74 -9.38 6.39 11.84
N SER A 75 -9.81 5.55 12.78
CA SER A 75 -8.91 4.63 13.49
C SER A 75 -8.26 3.63 12.53
N ILE A 76 -9.01 3.13 11.54
CA ILE A 76 -8.51 2.18 10.54
C ILE A 76 -7.46 2.85 9.64
N ILE A 77 -7.76 4.03 9.10
CA ILE A 77 -6.83 4.71 8.20
C ILE A 77 -5.60 5.22 8.97
N ASP A 78 -5.76 5.62 10.24
CA ASP A 78 -4.67 6.09 11.11
C ASP A 78 -3.68 4.97 11.40
N GLU A 79 -4.17 3.78 11.74
CA GLU A 79 -3.34 2.59 11.94
C GLU A 79 -2.53 2.23 10.69
N VAL A 80 -3.18 2.26 9.52
CA VAL A 80 -2.49 2.01 8.25
C VAL A 80 -1.46 3.12 7.99
N ASN A 81 -1.83 4.39 8.18
CA ASN A 81 -0.94 5.52 7.91
C ASN A 81 0.31 5.47 8.80
N ALA A 82 0.13 5.27 10.10
CA ALA A 82 1.22 5.14 11.06
C ALA A 82 2.15 3.96 10.71
N THR A 83 1.57 2.79 10.40
CA THR A 83 2.34 1.61 9.99
C THR A 83 3.15 1.87 8.73
N LEU A 84 2.55 2.49 7.71
CA LEU A 84 3.27 2.83 6.48
C LEU A 84 4.34 3.91 6.71
N ASP A 85 4.17 4.82 7.67
CA ASP A 85 5.21 5.78 8.05
C ASP A 85 6.40 5.09 8.71
N ASP A 86 6.15 4.14 9.62
CA ASP A 86 7.21 3.32 10.22
C ASP A 86 7.99 2.58 9.14
N VAL A 87 7.30 1.89 8.22
CA VAL A 87 7.91 1.18 7.09
C VAL A 87 8.76 2.12 6.24
N ARG A 88 8.36 3.38 6.04
CA ARG A 88 9.16 4.37 5.27
C ARG A 88 10.48 4.74 5.95
N HIS A 89 10.56 4.65 7.27
CA HIS A 89 11.74 5.02 8.06
C HIS A 89 12.67 3.82 8.36
N GLU A 90 12.22 2.61 8.07
CA GLU A 90 13.04 1.41 8.13
C GLU A 90 14.22 1.44 7.15
N THR A 91 15.35 0.88 7.59
CA THR A 91 16.62 0.85 6.85
C THR A 91 17.26 -0.54 6.81
N GLN A 92 16.54 -1.56 7.29
CA GLN A 92 16.98 -2.93 7.31
C GLN A 92 17.16 -3.46 5.88
N LYS A 93 18.15 -4.33 5.69
CA LYS A 93 18.39 -4.98 4.39
C LYS A 93 17.62 -6.29 4.23
N VAL A 94 17.29 -6.92 5.35
CA VAL A 94 16.60 -8.21 5.41
C VAL A 94 15.47 -8.08 6.40
N TYR A 95 14.27 -8.45 5.94
CA TYR A 95 13.04 -8.41 6.69
C TYR A 95 12.58 -9.82 6.97
N HIS A 96 11.99 -10.03 8.14
CA HIS A 96 11.52 -11.34 8.59
C HIS A 96 10.03 -11.23 8.90
N TYR A 97 9.26 -12.20 8.42
CA TYR A 97 7.84 -12.30 8.75
C TYR A 97 7.46 -13.77 8.92
N SER A 98 6.33 -14.01 9.58
CA SER A 98 5.80 -15.34 9.82
C SER A 98 4.36 -15.43 9.35
N VAL A 99 4.04 -16.48 8.60
CA VAL A 99 2.66 -16.80 8.19
C VAL A 99 2.19 -17.99 9.01
N ILE A 100 1.06 -17.84 9.70
CA ILE A 100 0.43 -18.93 10.45
C ILE A 100 -0.70 -19.50 9.59
N ASN A 101 -0.63 -20.79 9.29
CA ASN A 101 -1.68 -21.51 8.58
C ASN A 101 -2.02 -22.83 9.28
N GLU A 102 -2.87 -23.66 8.68
CA GLU A 102 -3.27 -24.97 9.22
C GLU A 102 -2.09 -25.93 9.51
N LYS A 103 -0.92 -25.69 8.91
CA LYS A 103 0.31 -26.48 9.09
C LYS A 103 1.28 -25.87 10.12
N GLY A 104 0.93 -24.74 10.74
CA GLY A 104 1.70 -24.06 11.76
C GLY A 104 2.31 -22.73 11.30
N GLU A 105 3.29 -22.23 12.07
CA GLU A 105 4.02 -21.00 11.77
C GLU A 105 5.14 -21.25 10.76
N HIS A 106 5.12 -20.54 9.64
CA HIS A 106 6.14 -20.56 8.60
C HIS A 106 6.89 -19.23 8.59
N LYS A 107 8.21 -19.29 8.83
CA LYS A 107 9.07 -18.11 8.82
C LYS A 107 9.62 -17.85 7.42
N HIS A 108 9.59 -16.59 7.02
CA HIS A 108 10.03 -16.11 5.73
C HIS A 108 10.98 -14.93 5.90
N THR A 109 11.86 -14.76 4.93
CA THR A 109 12.75 -13.61 4.81
C THR A 109 12.50 -12.94 3.47
N THR A 110 12.54 -11.62 3.44
CA THR A 110 12.39 -10.84 2.20
C THR A 110 13.35 -9.66 2.16
N ASP A 111 13.56 -9.11 0.97
CA ASP A 111 14.32 -7.89 0.75
C ASP A 111 13.43 -6.65 0.96
N ARG A 112 14.01 -5.45 0.82
CA ARG A 112 13.27 -4.20 0.98
C ARG A 112 12.06 -4.09 0.06
N LYS A 113 12.21 -4.52 -1.20
CA LYS A 113 11.14 -4.47 -2.19
C LYS A 113 9.98 -5.37 -1.77
N GLY A 114 10.26 -6.64 -1.47
CA GLY A 114 9.23 -7.59 -1.05
C GLY A 114 8.59 -7.21 0.29
N HIS A 115 9.34 -6.59 1.21
CA HIS A 115 8.76 -6.05 2.44
C HIS A 115 7.75 -4.93 2.17
N ILE A 116 8.10 -3.94 1.33
CA ILE A 116 7.19 -2.85 0.98
C ILE A 116 5.94 -3.39 0.28
N ILE A 117 6.08 -4.33 -0.66
CA ILE A 117 4.95 -4.98 -1.34
C ILE A 117 4.02 -5.61 -0.30
N GLY A 118 4.55 -6.45 0.60
CA GLY A 118 3.73 -7.12 1.61
C GLY A 118 3.02 -6.15 2.57
N MET A 119 3.66 -5.02 2.93
CA MET A 119 3.01 -4.00 3.77
C MET A 119 1.92 -3.22 3.01
N LEU A 120 2.08 -3.01 1.71
CA LEU A 120 1.05 -2.40 0.86
C LEU A 120 -0.12 -3.36 0.62
N GLU A 121 0.13 -4.66 0.47
CA GLU A 121 -0.90 -5.71 0.40
C GLU A 121 -1.71 -5.75 1.70
N TRP A 122 -1.03 -5.80 2.85
CA TRP A 122 -1.69 -5.72 4.16
C TRP A 122 -2.54 -4.45 4.29
N ALA A 123 -2.00 -3.29 3.90
CA ALA A 123 -2.73 -2.02 3.97
C ALA A 123 -4.01 -2.05 3.11
N LEU A 124 -3.93 -2.61 1.89
CA LEU A 124 -5.08 -2.78 1.02
C LEU A 124 -6.13 -3.71 1.63
N GLU A 125 -5.72 -4.89 2.08
CA GLU A 125 -6.61 -5.88 2.70
C GLU A 125 -7.26 -5.34 3.97
N TYR A 126 -6.50 -4.62 4.80
CA TYR A 126 -7.00 -4.03 6.03
C TYR A 126 -8.02 -2.92 5.76
N ILE A 127 -7.78 -2.05 4.78
CA ILE A 127 -8.73 -1.00 4.39
C ILE A 127 -10.01 -1.63 3.84
N VAL A 128 -9.91 -2.50 2.82
CA VAL A 128 -11.09 -3.09 2.14
C VAL A 128 -11.85 -4.04 3.06
N GLY A 129 -11.16 -4.71 3.99
CA GLY A 129 -11.78 -5.61 4.97
C GLY A 129 -12.57 -4.89 6.07
N ASN A 130 -12.27 -3.61 6.35
CA ASN A 130 -12.87 -2.87 7.46
C ASN A 130 -13.67 -1.62 7.02
N ILE A 131 -13.50 -1.13 5.80
CA ILE A 131 -14.19 0.05 5.28
C ILE A 131 -14.89 -0.31 3.97
N GLU A 132 -16.18 0.03 3.87
CA GLU A 132 -16.89 -0.03 2.60
C GLU A 132 -16.39 1.08 1.66
N VAL A 133 -15.62 0.69 0.66
CA VAL A 133 -15.06 1.56 -0.38
C VAL A 133 -15.97 1.45 -1.62
N GLU A 134 -16.37 2.59 -2.21
CA GLU A 134 -17.17 2.56 -3.44
C GLU A 134 -16.35 1.99 -4.61
N GLU A 135 -16.95 1.07 -5.38
CA GLU A 135 -16.33 0.39 -6.53
C GLU A 135 -15.82 1.35 -7.61
#